data_AF-A0A7C1HN16-F1
#
_entry.id   AF-A0A7C1HN16-F1
#
_cell.length_a   1.000
_cell.length_b   1.000
_cell.length_c   1.000
_cell.angle_alpha   90.00
_cell.angle_beta   90.00
_cell.angle_gamma   90.00
#
_symmetry.space_group_name_H-M   'P 1'
#
loop_
_entity.id
_entity.type
_entity.pdbx_description
1 polymer ?
#
loop_
_entity_poly.entity_id
_entity_poly.type
_entity_poly.pdbx_seq_one_letter_code
_entity_poly.pdbx_strand_id
1 'polypeptide(L)'
;MDKSIKNQLVEAVGRENVTASLIDLVSYSYDASDHNHRPEAAVWPTSTDHVARVMNIAAKNRIPVTPRGAGTGLAGAAVPVEGGIVMDLCRMNAVLDIRIEDRQVVVQPGLVYADLDRVLAPTGFFFPPDPASSQACTIGGNVATNAGGIRGAKYGVTRDYVLALEVVLPDGRVMRTGSSCLKTSSGYDLVRLFVGSEGTLGIITEITLKISPRPKAHCTSEACFDELGKAGSAVAEIIKAGIVPSVLEIMDANTIRGLKSQAGMDLPDAEAILL
;
A
#
# COMPACT_ATOMS: atom_id res chain seq x y z
N MET A 1 18.46 -0.10 22.74
CA MET A 1 17.41 -0.97 23.34
C MET A 1 18.02 -1.94 24.34
N ASP A 2 17.47 -1.97 25.55
CA ASP A 2 17.91 -2.85 26.63
C ASP A 2 17.72 -4.34 26.28
N LYS A 3 18.60 -5.20 26.82
CA LYS A 3 18.58 -6.67 26.67
C LYS A 3 17.26 -7.27 27.17
N SER A 4 16.69 -6.73 28.24
CA SER A 4 15.38 -7.19 28.77
C SER A 4 14.27 -7.02 27.73
N ILE A 5 14.20 -5.86 27.06
CA ILE A 5 13.21 -5.58 26.02
C ILE A 5 13.43 -6.51 24.81
N LYS A 6 14.68 -6.69 24.38
CA LYS A 6 15.01 -7.60 23.28
C LYS A 6 14.53 -9.04 23.57
N ASN A 7 14.68 -9.51 24.81
CA ASN A 7 14.18 -10.83 25.19
C ASN A 7 12.65 -10.91 25.16
N GLN A 8 11.95 -9.87 25.63
CA GLN A 8 10.48 -9.81 25.53
C GLN A 8 10.00 -9.82 24.07
N LEU A 9 10.69 -9.13 23.16
CA LEU A 9 10.39 -9.19 21.73
C LEU A 9 10.59 -10.62 21.18
N VAL A 10 11.69 -11.28 21.55
CA VAL A 10 11.96 -12.67 21.16
C VAL A 10 10.88 -13.62 21.68
N GLU A 11 10.41 -13.45 22.91
CA GLU A 11 9.30 -14.22 23.48
C GLU A 11 7.97 -13.93 22.76
N ALA A 12 7.75 -12.68 22.33
CA ALA A 12 6.52 -12.28 21.69
C ALA A 12 6.36 -12.80 20.26
N VAL A 13 7.44 -12.83 19.47
CA VAL A 13 7.36 -13.15 18.04
C VAL A 13 8.24 -14.32 17.60
N GLY A 14 9.11 -14.84 18.45
CA GLY A 14 10.11 -15.86 18.09
C GLY A 14 11.47 -15.25 17.74
N ARG A 15 12.54 -16.01 17.99
CA ARG A 15 13.94 -15.56 17.82
C ARG A 15 14.28 -15.21 16.37
N GLU A 16 13.72 -15.96 15.44
CA GLU A 16 13.85 -15.83 13.99
C GLU A 16 13.07 -14.65 13.40
N ASN A 17 12.22 -14.02 14.22
CA ASN A 17 11.36 -12.89 13.86
C ASN A 17 11.79 -11.58 14.55
N VAL A 18 13.00 -11.53 15.12
CA VAL A 18 13.58 -10.31 15.72
C VAL A 18 15.04 -10.17 15.32
N THR A 19 15.45 -8.95 14.95
CA THR A 19 16.87 -8.60 14.82
C THR A 19 17.20 -7.31 15.55
N ALA A 20 18.43 -7.23 16.04
CA ALA A 20 19.08 -6.01 16.48
C ALA A 20 20.51 -5.91 15.90
N SER A 21 20.80 -6.70 14.86
CA SER A 21 22.09 -6.71 14.19
C SER A 21 22.22 -5.49 13.30
N LEU A 22 23.36 -4.80 13.37
CA LEU A 22 23.57 -3.57 12.61
C LEU A 22 23.36 -3.77 11.10
N ILE A 23 23.81 -4.90 10.55
CA ILE A 23 23.72 -5.19 9.10
C ILE A 23 22.26 -5.26 8.62
N ASP A 24 21.37 -5.84 9.43
CA ASP A 24 19.95 -5.95 9.07
C ASP A 24 19.24 -4.60 9.22
N LEU A 25 19.58 -3.84 10.27
CA LEU A 25 18.90 -2.57 10.58
C LEU A 25 19.19 -1.47 9.55
N VAL A 26 20.25 -1.60 8.74
CA VAL A 26 20.51 -0.67 7.62
C VAL A 26 19.40 -0.75 6.57
N SER A 27 18.89 -1.94 6.24
CA SER A 27 17.78 -2.09 5.29
C SER A 27 16.47 -1.49 5.79
N TYR A 28 16.36 -1.27 7.09
CA TYR A 28 15.21 -0.65 7.75
C TYR A 28 15.42 0.82 8.09
N SER A 29 16.56 1.42 7.68
CA SER A 29 16.85 2.81 7.98
C SER A 29 16.38 3.80 6.93
N TYR A 30 15.83 3.34 5.80
CA TYR A 30 15.37 4.17 4.68
C TYR A 30 14.13 3.55 4.01
N ASP A 31 13.38 4.36 3.29
CA ASP A 31 12.38 3.94 2.30
C ASP A 31 12.73 4.51 0.93
N ALA A 32 11.79 4.64 0.00
CA ALA A 32 12.06 5.21 -1.32
C ALA A 32 12.14 6.75 -1.33
N SER A 33 12.04 7.41 -0.16
CA SER A 33 12.28 8.84 0.00
C SER A 33 13.77 9.15 0.26
N ASP A 34 14.09 10.44 0.38
CA ASP A 34 15.42 10.92 0.76
C ASP A 34 15.67 10.88 2.28
N HIS A 35 14.69 10.43 3.08
CA HIS A 35 14.81 10.36 4.54
C HIS A 35 15.49 9.08 5.00
N ASN A 36 16.28 9.18 6.07
CA ASN A 36 16.85 8.02 6.72
C ASN A 36 17.00 8.23 8.24
N HIS A 37 16.79 7.15 8.98
CA HIS A 37 17.07 7.03 10.41
C HIS A 37 17.07 5.56 10.79
N ARG A 38 18.01 5.10 11.62
CA ARG A 38 18.15 3.67 11.94
C ARG A 38 17.32 3.28 13.17
N PRO A 39 16.56 2.17 13.13
CA PRO A 39 15.87 1.64 14.30
C PRO A 39 16.84 0.98 15.30
N GLU A 40 16.34 0.67 16.49
CA GLU A 40 17.08 -0.11 17.51
C GLU A 40 16.81 -1.62 17.43
N ALA A 41 15.66 -2.00 16.86
CA ALA A 41 15.29 -3.37 16.55
C ALA A 41 14.32 -3.41 15.36
N ALA A 42 14.32 -4.51 14.62
CA ALA A 42 13.29 -4.83 13.65
C ALA A 42 12.60 -6.15 14.04
N VAL A 43 11.29 -6.22 13.83
CA VAL A 43 10.48 -7.40 14.13
C VAL A 43 9.63 -7.78 12.92
N TRP A 44 9.42 -9.09 12.73
CA TRP A 44 8.62 -9.67 11.65
C TRP A 44 7.46 -10.50 12.20
N PRO A 45 6.37 -9.88 12.66
CA PRO A 45 5.19 -10.60 13.11
C PRO A 45 4.62 -11.48 11.98
N THR A 46 4.01 -12.60 12.36
CA THR A 46 3.33 -13.54 11.45
C THR A 46 1.83 -13.67 11.77
N SER A 47 1.36 -12.98 12.81
CA SER A 47 -0.03 -12.99 13.27
C SER A 47 -0.41 -11.69 13.97
N THR A 48 -1.72 -11.41 14.06
CA THR A 48 -2.26 -10.27 14.83
C THR A 48 -1.83 -10.29 16.29
N ASP A 49 -1.74 -11.48 16.86
CA ASP A 49 -1.32 -11.69 18.24
C ASP A 49 0.17 -11.34 18.46
N HIS A 50 1.05 -11.61 17.48
CA HIS A 50 2.43 -11.11 17.49
C HIS A 50 2.47 -9.57 17.52
N VAL A 51 1.68 -8.93 16.64
CA VAL A 51 1.58 -7.46 16.57
C VAL A 51 1.08 -6.90 17.91
N ALA A 52 0.00 -7.45 18.45
CA ALA A 52 -0.57 -7.04 19.74
C ALA A 52 0.42 -7.15 20.90
N ARG A 53 1.19 -8.24 20.99
CA ARG A 53 2.22 -8.40 22.02
C ARG A 53 3.35 -7.37 21.88
N VAL A 54 3.84 -7.12 20.67
CA VAL A 54 4.88 -6.11 20.44
C VAL A 54 4.37 -4.71 20.82
N MET A 55 3.14 -4.35 20.41
CA MET A 55 2.54 -3.07 20.78
C MET A 55 2.37 -2.91 22.29
N ASN A 56 1.96 -3.96 23.01
CA ASN A 56 1.90 -3.95 24.48
C ASN A 56 3.27 -3.71 25.12
N ILE A 57 4.32 -4.39 24.64
CA ILE A 57 5.70 -4.19 25.13
C ILE A 57 6.13 -2.76 24.86
N ALA A 58 5.91 -2.25 23.64
CA ALA A 58 6.30 -0.91 23.24
C ALA A 58 5.58 0.17 24.06
N ALA A 59 4.26 0.06 24.23
CA ALA A 59 3.45 1.00 25.01
C ALA A 59 3.90 1.06 26.48
N LYS A 60 4.12 -0.10 27.11
CA LYS A 60 4.58 -0.18 28.51
C LYS A 60 5.93 0.50 28.73
N ASN A 61 6.81 0.42 27.74
CA ASN A 61 8.17 0.96 27.80
C ASN A 61 8.34 2.31 27.07
N ARG A 62 7.26 2.88 26.52
CA ARG A 62 7.24 4.12 25.72
C ARG A 62 8.23 4.09 24.54
N ILE A 63 8.28 2.96 23.84
CA ILE A 63 9.14 2.77 22.67
C ILE A 63 8.34 3.10 21.41
N PRO A 64 8.83 3.98 20.51
CA PRO A 64 8.16 4.25 19.25
C PRO A 64 8.18 3.00 18.36
N VAL A 65 7.09 2.78 17.64
CA VAL A 65 6.93 1.68 16.68
C VAL A 65 6.58 2.27 15.32
N THR A 66 7.37 1.94 14.31
CA THR A 66 7.12 2.31 12.92
C THR A 66 6.63 1.08 12.16
N PRO A 67 5.33 0.98 11.83
CA PRO A 67 4.84 -0.09 10.97
C PRO A 67 5.39 0.08 9.56
N ARG A 68 5.76 -1.03 8.93
CA ARG A 68 6.41 -1.05 7.62
C ARG A 68 5.88 -2.21 6.78
N GLY A 69 5.58 -1.91 5.51
CA GLY A 69 5.39 -2.91 4.45
C GLY A 69 6.70 -3.13 3.69
N ALA A 70 6.66 -3.05 2.35
CA ALA A 70 7.85 -3.21 1.52
C ALA A 70 8.83 -2.01 1.51
N GLY A 71 8.49 -0.88 2.15
CA GLY A 71 9.34 0.31 2.18
C GLY A 71 9.39 1.10 0.86
N THR A 72 8.35 1.00 0.03
CA THR A 72 8.25 1.69 -1.27
C THR A 72 7.65 3.10 -1.17
N GLY A 73 7.46 3.63 0.03
CA GLY A 73 6.88 4.96 0.26
C GLY A 73 7.87 6.06 -0.10
N LEU A 74 7.36 7.19 -0.60
CA LEU A 74 8.16 8.34 -1.07
C LEU A 74 8.18 9.52 -0.10
N ALA A 75 7.51 9.39 1.05
CA ALA A 75 7.33 10.48 2.02
C ALA A 75 8.06 10.26 3.36
N GLY A 76 8.81 9.17 3.52
CA GLY A 76 9.52 8.86 4.77
C GLY A 76 8.66 8.21 5.85
N ALA A 77 7.40 7.87 5.57
CA ALA A 77 6.47 7.30 6.57
C ALA A 77 6.94 5.94 7.13
N ALA A 78 7.78 5.21 6.38
CA ALA A 78 8.34 3.93 6.80
C ALA A 78 9.74 4.07 7.44
N VAL A 79 10.19 5.31 7.70
CA VAL A 79 11.48 5.62 8.34
C VAL A 79 11.25 5.82 9.85
N PRO A 80 11.99 5.10 10.72
CA PRO A 80 11.86 5.22 12.17
C PRO A 80 12.61 6.44 12.68
N VAL A 81 12.05 7.63 12.49
CA VAL A 81 12.71 8.92 12.79
C VAL A 81 13.11 9.10 14.27
N GLU A 82 12.41 8.42 15.18
CA GLU A 82 12.71 8.38 16.63
C GLU A 82 13.43 7.08 17.05
N GLY A 83 13.94 6.30 16.09
CA GLY A 83 14.53 4.98 16.36
C GLY A 83 13.48 3.95 16.81
N GLY A 84 13.73 3.27 17.93
CA GLY A 84 12.79 2.28 18.47
C GLY A 84 12.65 1.02 17.62
N ILE A 85 11.41 0.59 17.37
CA ILE A 85 11.08 -0.68 16.70
C ILE A 85 10.52 -0.41 15.30
N VAL A 86 11.13 -0.98 14.26
CA VAL A 86 10.44 -1.15 12.98
C VAL A 86 9.69 -2.48 12.99
N MET A 87 8.40 -2.43 12.67
CA MET A 87 7.55 -3.62 12.57
C MET A 87 7.26 -3.90 11.10
N ASP A 88 7.97 -4.86 10.53
CA ASP A 88 7.85 -5.27 9.13
C ASP A 88 6.77 -6.36 8.99
N LEU A 89 5.66 -5.99 8.37
CA LEU A 89 4.47 -6.84 8.21
C LEU A 89 4.57 -7.81 7.01
N CYS A 90 5.67 -7.82 6.25
CA CYS A 90 5.79 -8.62 5.01
C CYS A 90 5.67 -10.14 5.24
N ARG A 91 5.86 -10.64 6.47
CA ARG A 91 5.62 -12.07 6.79
C ARG A 91 4.14 -12.41 7.06
N MET A 92 3.27 -11.41 7.18
CA MET A 92 1.81 -11.59 7.18
C MET A 92 1.30 -11.45 5.74
N ASN A 93 1.55 -12.44 4.89
CA ASN A 93 1.31 -12.35 3.44
C ASN A 93 0.32 -13.39 2.89
N ALA A 94 -0.53 -13.97 3.73
CA ALA A 94 -1.54 -14.93 3.29
C ALA A 94 -2.78 -14.26 2.68
N VAL A 95 -3.36 -14.91 1.67
CA VAL A 95 -4.77 -14.74 1.31
C VAL A 95 -5.58 -15.66 2.23
N LEU A 96 -6.49 -15.09 3.00
CA LEU A 96 -7.24 -15.80 4.04
C LEU A 96 -8.56 -16.36 3.50
N ASP A 97 -9.20 -15.66 2.57
CA ASP A 97 -10.49 -16.04 2.00
C ASP A 97 -10.74 -15.38 0.64
N ILE A 98 -11.40 -16.06 -0.28
CA ILE A 98 -11.82 -15.55 -1.59
C ILE A 98 -13.29 -15.92 -1.81
N ARG A 99 -14.15 -14.90 -1.92
CA ARG A 99 -15.61 -15.07 -2.13
C ARG A 99 -15.99 -14.41 -3.44
N ILE A 100 -16.01 -15.18 -4.53
CA ILE A 100 -16.25 -14.65 -5.87
C ILE A 100 -17.69 -14.19 -6.04
N GLU A 101 -18.63 -14.91 -5.46
CA GLU A 101 -20.06 -14.61 -5.45
C GLU A 101 -20.33 -13.25 -4.80
N ASP A 102 -19.60 -12.95 -3.71
CA ASP A 102 -19.69 -11.68 -2.98
C ASP A 102 -18.77 -10.59 -3.56
N ARG A 103 -17.88 -10.97 -4.50
CA ARG A 103 -16.79 -10.13 -5.04
C ARG A 103 -15.90 -9.55 -3.95
N GLN A 104 -15.42 -10.42 -3.07
CA GLN A 104 -14.57 -10.06 -1.93
C GLN A 104 -13.36 -10.97 -1.80
N VAL A 105 -12.29 -10.41 -1.21
CA VAL A 105 -11.11 -11.14 -0.79
C VAL A 105 -10.67 -10.64 0.58
N VAL A 106 -10.25 -11.55 1.45
CA VAL A 106 -9.67 -11.25 2.76
C VAL A 106 -8.18 -11.60 2.74
N VAL A 107 -7.32 -10.65 3.09
CA VAL A 107 -5.86 -10.79 3.00
C VAL A 107 -5.17 -10.26 4.23
N GLN A 108 -3.97 -10.75 4.47
CA GLN A 108 -3.04 -10.17 5.42
C GLN A 108 -2.27 -8.95 4.81
N PRO A 109 -1.80 -8.00 5.63
CA PRO A 109 -1.27 -6.72 5.17
C PRO A 109 0.02 -6.82 4.35
N GLY A 110 0.86 -7.82 4.61
CA GLY A 110 2.15 -8.04 3.95
C GLY A 110 2.05 -8.68 2.56
N LEU A 111 0.85 -9.03 2.09
CA LEU A 111 0.67 -9.58 0.74
C LEU A 111 1.08 -8.53 -0.30
N VAL A 112 1.95 -8.89 -1.24
CA VAL A 112 2.35 -8.01 -2.34
C VAL A 112 1.19 -7.85 -3.32
N TYR A 113 0.99 -6.64 -3.85
CA TYR A 113 -0.10 -6.36 -4.78
C TYR A 113 -0.08 -7.28 -6.01
N ALA A 114 1.09 -7.47 -6.66
CA ALA A 114 1.23 -8.36 -7.80
C ALA A 114 0.90 -9.83 -7.46
N ASP A 115 1.13 -10.26 -6.22
CA ASP A 115 0.78 -11.61 -5.78
C ASP A 115 -0.73 -11.76 -5.60
N LEU A 116 -1.42 -10.73 -5.07
CA LEU A 116 -2.88 -10.69 -5.03
C LEU A 116 -3.48 -10.76 -6.45
N ASP A 117 -2.94 -9.99 -7.40
CA ASP A 117 -3.38 -10.02 -8.79
C ASP A 117 -3.21 -11.42 -9.40
N ARG A 118 -2.07 -12.08 -9.15
CA ARG A 118 -1.78 -13.44 -9.61
C ARG A 118 -2.75 -14.48 -9.03
N VAL A 119 -3.07 -14.37 -7.74
CA VAL A 119 -4.02 -15.27 -7.07
C VAL A 119 -5.45 -15.09 -7.61
N LEU A 120 -5.85 -13.85 -7.90
CA LEU A 120 -7.20 -13.55 -8.41
C LEU A 120 -7.33 -13.82 -9.92
N ALA A 121 -6.25 -13.78 -10.70
CA ALA A 121 -6.31 -13.91 -12.15
C ALA A 121 -7.10 -15.13 -12.67
N PRO A 122 -6.94 -16.36 -12.14
CA PRO A 122 -7.69 -17.54 -12.60
C PRO A 122 -9.20 -17.44 -12.36
N THR A 123 -9.63 -16.59 -11.43
CA THR A 123 -11.05 -16.39 -11.09
C THR A 123 -11.75 -15.40 -12.04
N GLY A 124 -10.99 -14.69 -12.87
CA GLY A 124 -11.51 -13.62 -13.74
C GLY A 124 -11.74 -12.29 -13.02
N PHE A 125 -11.24 -12.13 -11.79
CA PHE A 125 -11.33 -10.91 -10.99
C PHE A 125 -9.94 -10.30 -10.73
N PHE A 126 -9.93 -9.04 -10.29
CA PHE A 126 -8.72 -8.31 -9.86
C PHE A 126 -9.07 -7.24 -8.81
N PHE A 127 -8.05 -6.79 -8.09
CA PHE A 127 -8.11 -5.62 -7.21
C PHE A 127 -7.66 -4.38 -8.00
N PRO A 128 -8.53 -3.38 -8.27
CA PRO A 128 -8.24 -2.38 -9.31
C PRO A 128 -7.24 -1.25 -9.05
N PRO A 129 -7.11 -0.69 -7.82
CA PRO A 129 -6.15 0.38 -7.56
C PRO A 129 -4.74 -0.05 -7.97
N ASP A 130 -4.10 0.68 -8.89
CA ASP A 130 -2.87 0.23 -9.58
C ASP A 130 -1.67 1.14 -9.25
N PRO A 131 -1.09 1.02 -8.04
CA PRO A 131 0.05 1.84 -7.63
C PRO A 131 1.27 1.56 -8.51
N ALA A 132 2.08 2.59 -8.77
CA ALA A 132 3.28 2.47 -9.62
C ALA A 132 4.29 1.42 -9.12
N SER A 133 4.32 1.16 -7.81
CA SER A 133 5.16 0.14 -7.17
C SER A 133 4.47 -1.22 -7.01
N SER A 134 3.44 -1.53 -7.81
CA SER A 134 2.62 -2.75 -7.76
C SER A 134 3.40 -4.08 -7.66
N GLN A 135 4.62 -4.13 -8.21
CA GLN A 135 5.50 -5.30 -8.15
C GLN A 135 6.13 -5.54 -6.77
N ALA A 136 6.10 -4.54 -5.88
CA ALA A 136 6.74 -4.60 -4.57
C ALA A 136 5.85 -4.15 -3.42
N CYS A 137 4.93 -3.18 -3.63
CA CYS A 137 4.13 -2.65 -2.54
C CYS A 137 3.18 -3.71 -1.96
N THR A 138 3.02 -3.64 -0.64
CA THR A 138 2.12 -4.53 0.11
C THR A 138 0.72 -3.94 0.21
N ILE A 139 -0.32 -4.77 0.27
CA ILE A 139 -1.71 -4.31 0.40
C ILE A 139 -1.92 -3.46 1.66
N GLY A 140 -1.32 -3.81 2.79
CA GLY A 140 -1.38 -3.03 4.02
C GLY A 140 -0.78 -1.64 3.87
N GLY A 141 0.34 -1.52 3.17
CA GLY A 141 0.92 -0.23 2.78
C GLY A 141 -0.03 0.60 1.90
N ASN A 142 -0.64 -0.03 0.88
CA ASN A 142 -1.62 0.64 0.02
C ASN A 142 -2.84 1.16 0.82
N VAL A 143 -3.32 0.39 1.79
CA VAL A 143 -4.41 0.82 2.67
C VAL A 143 -3.95 1.95 3.59
N ALA A 144 -2.79 1.82 4.23
CA ALA A 144 -2.26 2.82 5.14
C ALA A 144 -2.02 4.17 4.46
N THR A 145 -1.64 4.19 3.18
CA THR A 145 -1.40 5.43 2.40
C THR A 145 -2.59 5.87 1.54
N ASN A 146 -3.68 5.11 1.53
CA ASN A 146 -4.78 5.27 0.58
C ASN A 146 -4.27 5.36 -0.88
N ALA A 147 -3.43 4.40 -1.29
CA ALA A 147 -2.80 4.39 -2.59
C ALA A 147 -3.83 4.48 -3.72
N GLY A 148 -3.59 5.36 -4.69
CA GLY A 148 -4.35 5.45 -5.92
C GLY A 148 -3.67 4.64 -7.02
N GLY A 149 -3.16 5.35 -8.01
CA GLY A 149 -2.51 4.77 -9.19
C GLY A 149 -3.10 5.31 -10.49
N ILE A 150 -2.50 4.91 -11.61
CA ILE A 150 -2.87 5.36 -12.96
C ILE A 150 -4.31 4.98 -13.35
N ARG A 151 -4.90 4.02 -12.62
CA ARG A 151 -6.27 3.55 -12.81
C ARG A 151 -7.35 4.33 -12.04
N GLY A 152 -6.93 5.35 -11.29
CA GLY A 152 -7.79 6.11 -10.39
C GLY A 152 -8.99 6.78 -11.06
N ALA A 153 -8.84 7.24 -12.32
CA ALA A 153 -9.91 7.91 -13.05
C ALA A 153 -11.17 7.05 -13.21
N LYS A 154 -11.01 5.74 -13.46
CA LYS A 154 -12.13 4.81 -13.63
C LYS A 154 -12.52 4.08 -12.36
N TYR A 155 -11.53 3.70 -11.56
CA TYR A 155 -11.74 2.78 -10.45
C TYR A 155 -11.72 3.44 -9.07
N GLY A 156 -11.22 4.68 -8.96
CA GLY A 156 -10.99 5.31 -7.66
C GLY A 156 -9.71 4.81 -7.00
N VAL A 157 -9.61 5.01 -5.68
CA VAL A 157 -8.40 4.74 -4.88
C VAL A 157 -8.62 3.58 -3.90
N THR A 158 -7.58 3.15 -3.19
CA THR A 158 -7.64 2.00 -2.27
C THR A 158 -8.81 2.10 -1.28
N ARG A 159 -9.09 3.28 -0.71
CA ARG A 159 -10.24 3.50 0.19
C ARG A 159 -11.58 3.10 -0.41
N ASP A 160 -11.76 3.23 -1.72
CA ASP A 160 -13.01 2.87 -2.37
C ASP A 160 -13.23 1.36 -2.42
N TYR A 161 -12.21 0.55 -2.11
CA TYR A 161 -12.26 -0.90 -2.15
C TYR A 161 -12.14 -1.58 -0.79
N VAL A 162 -11.78 -0.88 0.28
CA VAL A 162 -11.72 -1.47 1.64
C VAL A 162 -13.12 -1.57 2.24
N LEU A 163 -13.50 -2.76 2.70
CA LEU A 163 -14.78 -3.03 3.34
C LEU A 163 -14.68 -3.15 4.86
N ALA A 164 -13.62 -3.81 5.34
CA ALA A 164 -13.39 -4.05 6.75
C ALA A 164 -11.89 -4.20 7.03
N LEU A 165 -11.51 -3.90 8.26
CA LEU A 165 -10.14 -4.00 8.76
C LEU A 165 -10.11 -4.65 10.14
N GLU A 166 -9.08 -5.46 10.37
CA GLU A 166 -8.58 -5.74 11.71
C GLU A 166 -7.36 -4.85 11.97
N VAL A 167 -7.36 -4.17 13.12
CA VAL A 167 -6.33 -3.19 13.50
C VAL A 167 -5.90 -3.44 14.93
N VAL A 168 -4.59 -3.45 15.17
CA VAL A 168 -4.01 -3.41 16.51
C VAL A 168 -3.74 -1.96 16.90
N LEU A 169 -4.35 -1.53 18.00
CA LEU A 169 -4.22 -0.17 18.53
C LEU A 169 -2.89 0.04 19.27
N PRO A 170 -2.49 1.29 19.57
CA PRO A 170 -1.24 1.58 20.29
C PRO A 170 -1.08 0.88 21.63
N ASP A 171 -2.18 0.57 22.31
CA ASP A 171 -2.19 -0.18 23.58
C ASP A 171 -2.29 -1.70 23.41
N GLY A 172 -2.12 -2.21 22.19
CA GLY A 172 -2.16 -3.62 21.87
C GLY A 172 -3.55 -4.25 21.78
N ARG A 173 -4.63 -3.50 22.00
CA ARG A 173 -6.00 -4.02 21.76
C ARG A 173 -6.22 -4.27 20.28
N VAL A 174 -6.89 -5.38 19.97
CA VAL A 174 -7.35 -5.71 18.62
C VAL A 174 -8.75 -5.16 18.42
N MET A 175 -8.96 -4.44 17.32
CA MET A 175 -10.24 -3.88 16.93
C MET A 175 -10.60 -4.33 15.52
N ARG A 176 -11.87 -4.69 15.31
CA ARG A 176 -12.44 -4.91 13.98
C ARG A 176 -13.38 -3.77 13.63
N THR A 177 -13.28 -3.27 12.41
CA THR A 177 -14.12 -2.20 11.89
C THR A 177 -14.59 -2.50 10.48
N GLY A 178 -15.70 -1.89 10.08
CA GLY A 178 -16.33 -2.08 8.78
C GLY A 178 -17.27 -3.27 8.75
N SER A 179 -17.57 -3.74 7.55
CA SER A 179 -18.49 -4.86 7.34
C SER A 179 -18.20 -5.51 6.00
N SER A 180 -18.39 -6.83 5.89
CA SER A 180 -18.42 -7.53 4.61
C SER A 180 -19.65 -7.17 3.77
N CYS A 181 -20.60 -6.41 4.29
CA CYS A 181 -21.74 -5.92 3.52
C CYS A 181 -21.34 -4.75 2.63
N LEU A 182 -21.73 -4.78 1.34
CA LEU A 182 -21.50 -3.67 0.39
C LEU A 182 -22.16 -2.35 0.84
N LYS A 183 -23.23 -2.43 1.63
CA LYS A 183 -23.91 -1.28 2.23
C LYS A 183 -24.05 -1.54 3.72
N THR A 184 -23.61 -0.58 4.51
CA THR A 184 -23.80 -0.55 5.96
C THR A 184 -24.00 0.88 6.41
N SER A 185 -24.90 1.08 7.37
CA SER A 185 -25.13 2.35 8.08
C SER A 185 -25.07 2.15 9.59
N SER A 186 -24.49 1.03 10.04
CA SER A 186 -24.39 0.67 11.46
C SER A 186 -23.18 1.35 12.09
N GLY A 187 -23.41 2.52 12.69
CA GLY A 187 -22.38 3.26 13.44
C GLY A 187 -21.47 4.12 12.56
N TYR A 188 -20.31 4.50 13.11
CA TYR A 188 -19.33 5.32 12.40
C TYR A 188 -18.50 4.49 11.42
N ASP A 189 -18.15 5.10 10.29
CA ASP A 189 -17.23 4.51 9.32
C ASP A 189 -15.78 4.68 9.78
N LEU A 190 -15.36 3.83 10.74
CA LEU A 190 -13.97 3.86 11.21
C LEU A 190 -13.00 3.27 10.19
N VAL A 191 -13.47 2.52 9.17
CA VAL A 191 -12.58 2.06 8.08
C VAL A 191 -11.94 3.28 7.42
N ARG A 192 -12.74 4.28 7.06
CA ARG A 192 -12.25 5.52 6.45
C ARG A 192 -11.32 6.35 7.34
N LEU A 193 -11.31 6.10 8.65
CA LEU A 193 -10.38 6.75 9.58
C LEU A 193 -8.97 6.11 9.51
N PHE A 194 -8.87 4.79 9.32
CA PHE A 194 -7.58 4.09 9.22
C PHE A 194 -7.00 4.08 7.81
N VAL A 195 -7.84 4.10 6.78
CA VAL A 195 -7.36 4.19 5.40
C VAL A 195 -6.74 5.57 5.16
N GLY A 196 -5.45 5.62 4.83
CA GLY A 196 -4.71 6.88 4.73
C GLY A 196 -4.17 7.40 6.07
N SER A 197 -4.25 6.64 7.16
CA SER A 197 -3.70 7.07 8.46
C SER A 197 -2.18 6.86 8.59
N GLU A 198 -1.55 6.25 7.59
CA GLU A 198 -0.09 6.02 7.53
C GLU A 198 0.46 5.28 8.77
N GLY A 199 -0.34 4.38 9.35
CA GLY A 199 0.03 3.62 10.55
C GLY A 199 0.03 4.40 11.87
N THR A 200 -0.33 5.69 11.85
CA THR A 200 -0.28 6.56 13.05
C THR A 200 -1.39 6.30 14.07
N LEU A 201 -2.50 5.69 13.64
CA LEU A 201 -3.65 5.37 14.50
C LEU A 201 -3.68 3.91 14.97
N GLY A 202 -2.89 3.04 14.34
CA GLY A 202 -2.87 1.62 14.60
C GLY A 202 -2.26 0.83 13.44
N ILE A 203 -2.02 -0.46 13.67
CA ILE A 203 -1.37 -1.37 12.73
C ILE A 203 -2.42 -2.31 12.15
N ILE A 204 -2.60 -2.26 10.83
CA ILE A 204 -3.57 -3.10 10.11
C ILE A 204 -3.02 -4.53 10.00
N THR A 205 -3.80 -5.54 10.40
CA THR A 205 -3.40 -6.96 10.43
C THR A 205 -4.26 -7.88 9.56
N GLU A 206 -5.44 -7.42 9.13
CA GLU A 206 -6.33 -8.13 8.21
C GLU A 206 -7.13 -7.10 7.40
N ILE A 207 -7.35 -7.38 6.11
CA ILE A 207 -7.98 -6.45 5.18
C ILE A 207 -9.02 -7.21 4.36
N THR A 208 -10.28 -6.76 4.41
CA THR A 208 -11.33 -7.22 3.49
C THR A 208 -11.48 -6.23 2.35
N LEU A 209 -11.28 -6.69 1.12
CA LEU A 209 -11.32 -5.87 -0.10
C LEU A 209 -12.47 -6.29 -1.01
N LYS A 210 -13.06 -5.32 -1.71
CA LYS A 210 -13.84 -5.57 -2.93
C LYS A 210 -12.90 -5.91 -4.08
N ILE A 211 -13.35 -6.80 -4.97
CA ILE A 211 -12.68 -7.12 -6.23
C ILE A 211 -13.63 -6.85 -7.41
N SER A 212 -13.07 -6.58 -8.59
CA SER A 212 -13.83 -6.27 -9.80
C SER A 212 -13.58 -7.30 -10.90
N PRO A 213 -14.55 -7.56 -11.78
CA PRO A 213 -14.33 -8.41 -12.95
C PRO A 213 -13.24 -7.82 -13.83
N ARG A 214 -12.32 -8.66 -14.32
CA ARG A 214 -11.31 -8.23 -15.29
C ARG A 214 -11.99 -7.77 -16.59
N PRO A 215 -11.51 -6.69 -17.22
CA PRO A 215 -12.02 -6.26 -18.51
C PRO A 215 -11.76 -7.33 -19.57
N LYS A 216 -12.77 -7.60 -20.42
CA LYS A 216 -12.65 -8.59 -21.51
C LYS A 216 -11.73 -8.13 -22.64
N ALA A 217 -11.57 -6.82 -22.79
CA ALA A 217 -10.70 -6.18 -23.78
C ALA A 217 -10.20 -4.85 -23.23
N HIS A 218 -9.01 -4.45 -23.68
CA HIS A 218 -8.44 -3.12 -23.46
C HIS A 218 -7.71 -2.70 -24.73
N CYS A 219 -7.59 -1.39 -24.92
CA CYS A 219 -6.83 -0.78 -26.01
C CYS A 219 -6.13 0.45 -25.43
N THR A 220 -4.89 0.66 -25.84
CA THR A 220 -4.11 1.87 -25.52
C THR A 220 -3.95 2.66 -26.80
N SER A 221 -4.04 3.98 -26.73
CA SER A 221 -3.84 4.87 -27.87
C SER A 221 -2.94 6.01 -27.43
N GLU A 222 -2.09 6.47 -28.35
CA GLU A 222 -1.16 7.56 -28.10
C GLU A 222 -1.53 8.75 -28.99
N ALA A 223 -1.51 9.95 -28.42
CA ALA A 223 -1.65 11.20 -29.16
C ALA A 223 -0.52 12.16 -28.82
N CYS A 224 0.14 12.69 -29.86
CA CYS A 224 1.20 13.67 -29.74
C CYS A 224 0.66 15.08 -29.99
N PHE A 225 1.15 16.04 -29.22
CA PHE A 225 0.77 17.45 -29.31
C PHE A 225 2.02 18.31 -29.44
N ASP A 226 1.91 19.36 -30.25
CA ASP A 226 2.89 20.43 -30.42
C ASP A 226 2.81 21.49 -29.31
N GLU A 227 1.81 21.41 -28.42
CA GLU A 227 1.66 22.27 -27.24
C GLU A 227 1.01 21.51 -26.08
N LEU A 228 1.57 21.63 -24.88
CA LEU A 228 1.02 20.98 -23.67
C LEU A 228 -0.44 21.37 -23.38
N GLY A 229 -0.81 22.63 -23.67
CA GLY A 229 -2.19 23.12 -23.49
C GLY A 229 -3.23 22.38 -24.35
N LYS A 230 -2.83 21.88 -25.53
CA LYS A 230 -3.71 21.09 -26.41
C LYS A 230 -3.96 19.70 -25.85
N ALA A 231 -2.94 19.06 -25.26
CA ALA A 231 -3.10 17.80 -24.55
C ALA A 231 -4.09 17.92 -23.38
N GLY A 232 -3.96 18.99 -22.57
CA GLY A 232 -4.90 19.28 -21.48
C GLY A 232 -6.33 19.54 -21.97
N SER A 233 -6.48 20.23 -23.11
CA SER A 233 -7.80 20.45 -23.73
C SER A 233 -8.42 19.13 -24.20
N ALA A 234 -7.63 18.24 -24.80
CA ALA A 234 -8.10 16.91 -25.22
C ALA A 234 -8.59 16.08 -24.03
N VAL A 235 -7.88 16.12 -22.87
CA VAL A 235 -8.35 15.48 -21.63
C VAL A 235 -9.73 16.00 -21.23
N ALA A 236 -9.92 17.33 -21.22
CA ALA A 236 -11.20 17.93 -20.88
C ALA A 236 -12.32 17.52 -21.85
N GLU A 237 -12.03 17.44 -23.15
CA GLU A 237 -12.99 17.01 -24.17
C GLU A 237 -13.40 15.54 -24.04
N ILE A 238 -12.44 14.64 -23.76
CA ILE A 238 -12.71 13.22 -23.51
C ILE A 238 -13.67 13.05 -22.32
N ILE A 239 -13.38 13.72 -21.20
CA ILE A 239 -14.23 13.65 -20.00
C ILE A 239 -15.60 14.30 -20.26
N LYS A 240 -15.64 15.45 -20.95
CA LYS A 240 -16.89 16.13 -21.33
C LYS A 240 -17.78 15.27 -22.24
N ALA A 241 -17.18 14.43 -23.08
CA ALA A 241 -17.89 13.46 -23.91
C ALA A 241 -18.49 12.29 -23.10
N GLY A 242 -18.26 12.23 -21.79
CA GLY A 242 -18.74 11.16 -20.91
C GLY A 242 -17.90 9.88 -20.98
N ILE A 243 -16.70 9.95 -21.57
CA ILE A 243 -15.78 8.81 -21.64
C ILE A 243 -14.99 8.76 -20.33
N VAL A 244 -15.00 7.60 -19.67
CA VAL A 244 -14.21 7.34 -18.46
C VAL A 244 -13.10 6.34 -18.79
N PRO A 245 -11.92 6.83 -19.22
CA PRO A 245 -10.82 5.95 -19.59
C PRO A 245 -10.26 5.25 -18.35
N SER A 246 -9.73 4.05 -18.52
CA SER A 246 -9.08 3.32 -17.44
C SER A 246 -7.75 3.93 -17.01
N VAL A 247 -7.06 4.62 -17.92
CA VAL A 247 -5.81 5.35 -17.73
C VAL A 247 -5.87 6.56 -18.67
N LEU A 248 -5.41 7.72 -18.22
CA LEU A 248 -5.31 8.93 -19.05
C LEU A 248 -4.15 9.79 -18.50
N GLU A 249 -2.97 9.63 -19.07
CA GLU A 249 -1.71 10.19 -18.55
C GLU A 249 -1.08 11.16 -19.55
N ILE A 250 -0.61 12.32 -19.06
CA ILE A 250 0.11 13.31 -19.86
C ILE A 250 1.60 13.26 -19.51
N MET A 251 2.44 13.22 -20.52
CA MET A 251 3.89 13.44 -20.41
C MET A 251 4.26 14.75 -21.10
N ASP A 252 5.00 15.63 -20.41
CA ASP A 252 5.51 16.88 -20.98
C ASP A 252 6.87 16.67 -21.70
N ALA A 253 7.32 17.68 -22.42
CA ALA A 253 8.59 17.67 -23.14
C ALA A 253 9.80 17.29 -22.25
N ASN A 254 9.80 17.71 -20.98
CA ASN A 254 10.89 17.40 -20.05
C ASN A 254 10.90 15.92 -19.67
N THR A 255 9.73 15.37 -19.35
CA THR A 255 9.53 13.95 -19.05
C THR A 255 9.92 13.08 -20.25
N ILE A 256 9.47 13.45 -21.45
CA ILE A 256 9.82 12.76 -22.71
C ILE A 256 11.35 12.75 -22.90
N ARG A 257 12.01 13.91 -22.77
CA ARG A 257 13.48 14.02 -22.89
C ARG A 257 14.20 13.20 -21.83
N GLY A 258 13.68 13.19 -20.60
CA GLY A 258 14.19 12.36 -19.51
C GLY A 258 14.12 10.87 -19.84
N LEU A 259 12.98 10.38 -20.32
CA LEU A 259 12.79 8.98 -20.68
C LEU A 259 13.64 8.56 -21.89
N LYS A 260 13.80 9.42 -22.90
CA LYS A 260 14.69 9.17 -24.04
C LYS A 260 16.16 9.08 -23.61
N SER A 261 16.62 10.00 -22.76
CA SER A 261 18.04 10.09 -22.39
C SER A 261 18.46 9.10 -21.29
N GLN A 262 17.60 8.82 -20.32
CA GLN A 262 17.93 7.99 -19.15
C GLN A 262 17.41 6.56 -19.27
N ALA A 263 16.21 6.37 -19.82
CA ALA A 263 15.57 5.07 -19.93
C ALA A 263 15.72 4.44 -21.34
N GLY A 264 16.28 5.18 -22.31
CA GLY A 264 16.47 4.70 -23.68
C GLY A 264 15.17 4.39 -24.43
N MET A 265 14.05 5.00 -24.02
CA MET A 265 12.76 4.77 -24.66
C MET A 265 12.68 5.48 -26.02
N ASP A 266 12.16 4.77 -27.03
CA ASP A 266 11.91 5.33 -28.36
C ASP A 266 10.55 6.04 -28.39
N LEU A 267 10.55 7.30 -27.91
CA LEU A 267 9.36 8.16 -27.87
C LEU A 267 9.43 9.24 -28.96
N PRO A 268 8.29 9.61 -29.57
CA PRO A 268 8.23 10.68 -30.56
C PRO A 268 8.67 12.01 -29.95
N ASP A 269 9.27 12.87 -30.77
CA ASP A 269 9.55 14.25 -30.38
C ASP A 269 8.24 15.05 -30.41
N ALA A 270 7.77 15.43 -29.22
CA ALA A 270 6.53 16.20 -29.02
C ALA A 270 6.66 17.11 -27.80
N GLU A 271 5.86 18.18 -27.76
CA GLU A 271 5.76 19.04 -26.57
C GLU A 271 4.90 18.38 -25.47
N ALA A 272 3.97 17.52 -25.87
CA ALA A 272 3.27 16.62 -24.95
C ALA A 272 2.81 15.32 -25.64
N ILE A 273 2.75 14.25 -24.86
CA ILE A 273 2.14 12.96 -25.25
C ILE A 273 1.01 12.66 -24.27
N LEU A 274 -0.14 12.23 -24.80
CA LEU A 274 -1.29 11.72 -24.04
C LEU A 274 -1.45 10.22 -24.30
N LEU A 275 -1.58 9.43 -23.23
CA LEU A 275 -1.74 7.97 -23.23
C LEU A 275 -3.00 7.54 -22.47
#